data_AF-A0A3L7AYG9-F1
#
_entry.id   AF-A0A3L7AYG9-F1
#
_cell.length_a   1.000
_cell.length_b   1.000
_cell.length_c   1.000
_cell.angle_alpha   90.00
_cell.angle_beta   90.00
_cell.angle_gamma   90.00
#
_symmetry.space_group_name_H-M   'P 1'
#
loop_
_entity.id
_entity.type
_entity.pdbx_description
1 polymer ?
#
loop_
_entity_poly.entity_id
_entity_poly.type
_entity_poly.pdbx_seq_one_letter_code
_entity_poly.pdbx_strand_id
1 'polypeptide(L)'
;MRHGLGTLIVAAFAKRPVVLGGLSLAIVLSVIMGVGGIAALSLPLHWGTYTESECTRGFLNRNSSCSSKGRWDSDDGTISLPHTGLSGPLDSADGTVRASYREGGITTNGLFNIVTAEGEADGSIWQPWTVAVVLILVLTWQIWVNRPRRTPTGQIGRHAHPG
;
A
#
# COMPACT_ATOMS: atom_id res chain seq x y z
N MET A 1 11.57 -30.50 -43.17
CA MET A 1 10.68 -30.29 -42.01
C MET A 1 11.21 -29.11 -41.20
N ARG A 2 10.59 -27.93 -41.35
CA ARG A 2 10.93 -26.68 -40.65
C ARG A 2 9.63 -26.09 -40.07
N HIS A 3 9.16 -26.66 -38.97
CA HIS A 3 8.08 -26.10 -38.16
C HIS A 3 8.57 -26.09 -36.72
N GLY A 4 8.76 -24.92 -36.11
CA GLY A 4 9.10 -24.88 -34.68
C GLY A 4 9.68 -23.60 -34.10
N LEU A 5 10.12 -22.62 -34.91
CA LEU A 5 10.74 -21.39 -34.36
C LEU A 5 9.79 -20.19 -34.20
N GLY A 6 8.61 -20.23 -34.83
CA GLY A 6 7.69 -19.07 -34.85
C GLY A 6 6.90 -18.87 -33.55
N THR A 7 6.67 -19.93 -32.77
CA THR A 7 5.72 -19.88 -31.64
C THR A 7 6.33 -19.35 -30.35
N LEU A 8 7.65 -19.42 -30.18
CA LEU A 8 8.34 -18.97 -28.97
C LEU A 8 8.45 -17.44 -28.86
N ILE A 9 8.45 -16.72 -29.98
CA ILE A 9 8.59 -15.27 -29.99
C ILE A 9 7.28 -14.58 -29.58
N VAL A 10 6.12 -15.12 -29.97
CA VAL A 10 4.82 -14.50 -29.68
C VAL A 10 4.46 -14.54 -28.18
N ALA A 11 4.87 -15.60 -27.47
CA ALA A 11 4.58 -15.74 -26.04
C ALA A 11 5.37 -14.77 -25.13
N ALA A 12 6.50 -14.23 -25.59
CA ALA A 12 7.33 -13.31 -24.81
C ALA A 12 6.82 -11.85 -24.87
N PHE A 13 6.16 -11.45 -25.96
CA PHE A 13 5.68 -10.07 -26.13
C PHE A 13 4.32 -9.81 -25.45
N ALA A 14 3.46 -10.82 -25.33
CA ALA A 14 2.15 -10.67 -24.69
C ALA A 14 2.21 -10.38 -23.18
N LYS A 15 3.31 -10.73 -22.50
CA LYS A 15 3.45 -10.55 -21.04
C LYS A 15 3.82 -9.12 -20.62
N ARG A 16 4.42 -8.34 -21.52
CA ARG A 16 4.90 -6.98 -21.24
C ARG A 16 3.78 -5.95 -20.99
N PRO A 17 2.73 -5.84 -21.84
CA PRO A 17 1.67 -4.87 -21.60
C PRO A 17 0.88 -5.17 -20.33
N VAL A 18 0.71 -6.45 -19.99
CA VAL A 18 0.01 -6.87 -18.76
C VAL A 18 0.78 -6.43 -17.51
N VAL A 19 2.10 -6.62 -17.47
CA VAL A 19 2.93 -6.21 -16.33
C VAL A 19 2.98 -4.68 -16.19
N LEU A 20 3.16 -3.96 -17.30
CA LEU A 20 3.16 -2.48 -17.28
C LEU A 20 1.79 -1.93 -16.87
N GLY A 21 0.70 -2.51 -17.36
CA GLY A 21 -0.67 -2.16 -16.98
C GLY A 21 -0.93 -2.41 -15.50
N GLY A 22 -0.52 -3.57 -14.99
CA GLY A 22 -0.64 -3.92 -13.57
C GLY A 22 0.13 -2.97 -12.65
N LEU A 23 1.39 -2.65 -12.99
CA LEU A 23 2.19 -1.68 -12.24
C LEU A 23 1.57 -0.28 -12.26
N SER A 24 1.07 0.16 -13.41
CA SER A 24 0.42 1.47 -13.54
C SER A 24 -0.84 1.56 -12.68
N LEU A 25 -1.68 0.52 -12.69
CA LEU A 25 -2.86 0.44 -11.83
C LEU A 25 -2.49 0.45 -10.34
N ALA A 26 -1.47 -0.30 -9.94
CA ALA A 26 -0.99 -0.33 -8.56
C ALA A 26 -0.49 1.04 -8.10
N ILE A 27 0.23 1.78 -8.94
CA ILE A 27 0.66 3.16 -8.65
C ILE A 27 -0.56 4.05 -8.43
N VAL A 28 -1.55 4.00 -9.32
CA VAL A 28 -2.77 4.82 -9.20
C VAL A 28 -3.51 4.53 -7.90
N LEU A 29 -3.71 3.25 -7.56
CA LEU A 29 -4.37 2.86 -6.31
C LEU A 29 -3.59 3.34 -5.08
N SER A 30 -2.26 3.22 -5.10
CA SER A 30 -1.39 3.70 -4.02
C SER A 30 -1.50 5.21 -3.83
N VAL A 31 -1.53 5.98 -4.93
CA VAL A 31 -1.71 7.44 -4.88
C VAL A 31 -3.11 7.81 -4.37
N ILE A 32 -4.17 7.12 -4.82
CA ILE A 32 -5.54 7.35 -4.31
C ILE A 32 -5.59 7.14 -2.80
N MET A 33 -4.99 6.04 -2.30
CA MET A 33 -4.91 5.78 -0.86
C MET A 33 -4.09 6.85 -0.12
N GLY A 34 -2.96 7.29 -0.69
CA GLY A 34 -2.13 8.36 -0.11
C GLY A 34 -2.87 9.69 -0.02
N VAL A 35 -3.54 10.11 -1.09
CA VAL A 35 -4.35 11.34 -1.10
C VAL A 35 -5.50 11.23 -0.11
N GLY A 36 -6.19 10.08 -0.05
CA GLY A 36 -7.24 9.82 0.94
C GLY A 36 -6.72 9.92 2.37
N GLY A 37 -5.52 9.41 2.64
CA GLY A 37 -4.85 9.54 3.94
C GLY A 37 -4.54 10.99 4.31
N ILE A 38 -4.07 11.79 3.36
CA ILE A 38 -3.84 13.24 3.57
C ILE A 38 -5.17 13.95 3.83
N ALA A 39 -6.22 13.65 3.06
CA ALA A 39 -7.54 14.25 3.29
C ALA A 39 -8.07 13.90 4.68
N ALA A 40 -7.83 12.68 5.17
CA ALA A 40 -8.19 12.26 6.51
C ALA A 40 -7.45 13.04 7.62
N LEU A 41 -6.30 13.67 7.33
CA LEU A 41 -5.63 14.55 8.30
C LEU A 41 -6.44 15.80 8.65
N SER A 42 -7.31 16.26 7.76
CA SER A 42 -8.19 17.40 8.01
C SER A 42 -9.38 17.09 8.91
N LEU A 43 -9.66 15.80 9.16
CA LEU A 43 -10.68 15.39 10.11
C LEU A 43 -10.17 15.58 11.55
N PRO A 44 -11.03 15.92 12.50
CA PRO A 44 -10.64 16.08 13.89
C PRO A 44 -10.04 14.77 14.43
N LEU A 45 -8.87 14.88 15.05
CA LEU A 45 -8.18 13.78 15.72
C LEU A 45 -8.49 13.88 17.22
N HIS A 46 -9.12 12.85 17.77
CA HIS A 46 -9.36 12.75 19.20
C HIS A 46 -8.38 11.75 19.80
N TRP A 47 -7.69 12.16 20.87
CA TRP A 47 -6.84 11.28 21.66
C TRP A 47 -7.63 10.74 22.85
N GLY A 48 -7.27 9.53 23.27
CA GLY A 48 -7.97 8.83 24.33
C GLY A 48 -7.21 7.61 24.82
N THR A 49 -7.80 6.96 25.80
CA THR A 49 -7.30 5.71 26.36
C THR A 49 -8.13 4.55 25.85
N TYR A 50 -7.46 3.60 25.21
CA TYR A 50 -8.03 2.30 24.90
C TYR A 50 -7.82 1.36 26.09
N THR A 51 -8.87 0.62 26.46
CA THR A 51 -8.83 -0.45 27.46
C THR A 51 -9.36 -1.73 26.82
N GLU A 52 -8.50 -2.74 26.72
CA GLU A 52 -8.85 -4.06 26.22
C GLU A 52 -9.84 -4.75 27.18
N SER A 53 -10.91 -5.31 26.62
CA SER A 53 -11.83 -6.17 27.35
C SER A 53 -11.73 -7.63 26.90
N GLU A 54 -11.49 -7.83 25.61
CA GLU A 54 -11.47 -9.15 24.99
C GLU A 54 -10.37 -9.24 23.95
N CYS A 55 -9.51 -10.24 24.10
CA CYS A 55 -8.52 -10.61 23.10
C CYS A 55 -9.02 -11.86 22.35
N THR A 56 -9.51 -11.67 21.13
CA THR A 56 -9.89 -12.80 20.26
C THR A 56 -8.70 -13.21 19.39
N ARG A 57 -8.11 -14.38 19.69
CA ARG A 57 -7.12 -14.99 18.79
C ARG A 57 -7.80 -15.57 17.56
N GLY A 58 -7.21 -15.36 16.39
CA GLY A 58 -7.71 -15.91 15.14
C GLY A 58 -7.72 -17.44 15.18
N PHE A 59 -8.86 -18.06 14.87
CA PHE A 59 -9.07 -19.51 14.93
C PHE A 59 -8.11 -20.30 14.01
N LEU A 60 -7.58 -19.65 12.96
CA LEU A 60 -6.74 -20.28 11.95
C LEU A 60 -5.25 -20.32 12.30
N ASN A 61 -4.78 -19.60 13.33
CA ASN A 61 -3.36 -19.60 13.65
C ASN A 61 -3.12 -19.35 15.14
N ARG A 62 -2.59 -20.35 15.85
CA ARG A 62 -2.27 -20.27 17.29
C ARG A 62 -1.23 -19.18 17.60
N ASN A 63 -0.48 -18.74 16.58
CA ASN A 63 0.50 -17.66 16.62
C ASN A 63 0.00 -16.36 15.94
N SER A 64 -1.29 -16.23 15.62
CA SER A 64 -1.81 -14.97 15.06
C SER A 64 -1.82 -13.86 16.12
N SER A 65 -1.53 -12.64 15.69
CA SER A 65 -1.73 -11.42 16.46
C SER A 65 -3.17 -11.39 16.97
N CYS A 66 -3.35 -11.18 18.27
CA CYS A 66 -4.67 -11.10 18.85
C CYS A 66 -5.44 -9.91 18.28
N SER A 67 -6.70 -10.10 17.90
CA SER A 67 -7.59 -8.98 17.61
C SER A 67 -8.16 -8.51 18.94
N SER A 68 -7.62 -7.39 19.43
CA SER A 68 -8.06 -6.75 20.66
C SER A 68 -9.38 -6.01 20.42
N LYS A 69 -10.36 -6.28 21.27
CA LYS A 69 -11.63 -5.56 21.37
C LYS A 69 -11.76 -4.98 22.77
N GLY A 70 -12.27 -3.76 22.85
CA GLY A 70 -12.23 -2.99 24.08
C GLY A 70 -13.13 -1.78 24.04
N ARG A 71 -12.90 -0.90 25.02
CA ARG A 71 -13.48 0.44 25.07
C ARG A 71 -12.40 1.45 24.79
N TRP A 72 -12.74 2.49 24.05
CA TRP A 72 -11.92 3.68 23.94
C TRP A 72 -12.68 4.86 24.52
N ASP A 73 -12.04 5.62 25.39
CA ASP A 73 -12.60 6.81 26.01
C ASP A 73 -11.69 8.00 25.69
N SER A 74 -12.26 9.10 25.20
CA SER A 74 -11.49 10.29 24.85
C SER A 74 -10.92 10.99 26.08
N ASP A 75 -9.76 11.63 25.94
CA ASP A 75 -9.08 12.34 27.02
C ASP A 75 -9.92 13.50 27.59
N ASP A 76 -10.82 14.06 26.77
CA ASP A 76 -11.75 15.13 27.15
C ASP A 76 -13.10 14.63 27.70
N GLY A 77 -13.31 13.30 27.73
CA GLY A 77 -14.53 12.68 28.21
C GLY A 77 -15.76 12.87 27.33
N THR A 78 -15.62 13.45 26.13
CA THR A 78 -16.76 13.76 25.25
C THR A 78 -17.19 12.56 24.39
N ILE A 79 -16.29 11.61 24.13
CA ILE A 79 -16.53 10.48 23.24
C ILE A 79 -16.16 9.19 23.97
N SER A 80 -17.08 8.22 23.99
CA SER A 80 -16.84 6.87 24.46
C SER A 80 -17.29 5.87 23.40
N LEU A 81 -16.37 5.01 22.97
CA LEU A 81 -16.58 4.03 21.91
C LEU A 81 -16.46 2.61 22.50
N PRO A 82 -17.60 1.95 22.82
CA PRO A 82 -17.59 0.55 23.22
C PRO A 82 -17.35 -0.37 22.01
N HIS A 83 -16.84 -1.58 22.26
CA HIS A 83 -16.58 -2.61 21.24
C HIS A 83 -15.66 -2.16 20.11
N THR A 84 -14.67 -1.35 20.46
CA THR A 84 -13.70 -0.75 19.55
C THR A 84 -12.53 -1.70 19.33
N GLY A 85 -12.09 -1.83 18.08
CA GLY A 85 -10.87 -2.55 17.72
C GLY A 85 -9.64 -1.67 17.88
N LEU A 86 -8.52 -2.26 18.32
CA LEU A 86 -7.23 -1.58 18.33
C LEU A 86 -6.42 -1.95 17.07
N SER A 87 -5.89 -0.92 16.40
CA SER A 87 -4.82 -1.05 15.41
C SER A 87 -3.50 -0.68 16.08
N GLY A 88 -2.61 -1.66 16.16
CA GLY A 88 -1.27 -1.50 16.71
C GLY A 88 -1.02 -2.32 17.98
N PRO A 89 0.21 -2.26 18.50
CA PRO A 89 0.58 -3.01 19.69
C PRO A 89 -0.10 -2.45 20.95
N LEU A 90 -0.40 -3.34 21.89
CA LEU A 90 -0.63 -2.94 23.28
C LEU A 90 0.74 -2.78 23.95
N ASP A 91 1.05 -1.55 24.37
CA ASP A 91 2.32 -1.25 25.04
C ASP A 91 2.29 -1.51 26.55
N SER A 92 1.11 -1.58 27.18
CA SER A 92 0.99 -1.73 28.64
C SER A 92 0.59 -3.14 29.04
N ALA A 93 1.23 -3.65 30.11
CA ALA A 93 0.86 -4.91 30.76
C ALA A 93 -0.57 -4.92 31.32
N ASP A 94 -1.14 -3.74 31.57
CA ASP A 94 -2.48 -3.55 32.14
C ASP A 94 -3.60 -3.62 31.08
N GLY A 95 -3.27 -3.89 29.81
CA GLY A 95 -4.27 -3.97 28.74
C GLY A 95 -4.78 -2.61 28.28
N THR A 96 -4.06 -1.53 28.61
CA THR A 96 -4.40 -0.16 28.19
C THR A 96 -3.35 0.41 27.25
N VAL A 97 -3.77 1.26 26.32
CA VAL A 97 -2.85 1.97 25.44
C VAL A 97 -3.44 3.31 25.04
N ARG A 98 -2.58 4.32 24.89
CA ARG A 98 -3.01 5.59 24.31
C ARG A 98 -3.25 5.39 22.81
N ALA A 99 -4.43 5.77 22.36
CA ALA A 99 -4.83 5.58 20.97
C ALA A 99 -5.62 6.80 20.47
N SER A 100 -5.58 6.97 19.15
CA SER A 100 -6.27 8.05 18.46
C SER A 100 -7.47 7.55 17.67
N TYR A 101 -8.50 8.40 17.59
CA TYR A 101 -9.71 8.19 16.83
C TYR A 101 -9.93 9.35 15.86
N ARG A 102 -10.27 9.04 14.60
CA ARG A 102 -10.76 10.01 13.61
C ARG A 102 -12.13 9.59 13.11
N GLU A 103 -13.10 10.47 13.29
CA GLU A 103 -14.46 10.28 12.81
C GLU A 103 -14.50 10.40 11.27
N GLY A 104 -15.05 9.41 10.57
CA GLY A 104 -15.17 9.42 9.10
C GLY A 104 -13.89 9.14 8.32
N GLY A 105 -12.83 8.65 8.97
CA GLY A 105 -11.62 8.16 8.31
C GLY A 105 -11.89 6.92 7.44
N ILE A 106 -11.00 6.66 6.48
CA ILE A 106 -11.10 5.52 5.54
C ILE A 106 -11.05 4.16 6.26
N THR A 107 -10.42 4.13 7.44
CA THR A 107 -10.34 2.95 8.31
C THR A 107 -11.59 2.79 9.19
N THR A 108 -12.32 3.88 9.47
CA THR A 108 -13.60 3.90 10.16
C THR A 108 -14.74 3.75 9.16
N ASN A 109 -14.75 2.65 8.41
CA ASN A 109 -15.96 2.21 7.73
C ASN A 109 -16.96 1.86 8.84
N GLY A 110 -18.02 2.67 9.02
CA GLY A 110 -18.92 2.74 10.19
C GLY A 110 -19.60 1.47 10.72
N LEU A 111 -19.14 0.29 10.31
CA LEU A 111 -19.39 -1.02 10.90
C LEU A 111 -18.39 -1.36 12.01
N PHE A 112 -17.18 -0.77 12.03
CA PHE A 112 -16.17 -1.03 13.06
C PHE A 112 -15.49 0.26 13.51
N ASN A 113 -15.64 0.60 14.79
CA ASN A 113 -14.81 1.63 15.42
C ASN A 113 -13.42 1.04 15.61
N ILE A 114 -12.43 1.61 14.92
CA ILE A 114 -11.03 1.23 15.06
C ILE A 114 -10.26 2.45 15.53
N VAL A 115 -9.46 2.27 16.59
CA VAL A 115 -8.54 3.29 17.11
C VAL A 115 -7.10 2.86 16.87
N THR A 116 -6.22 3.81 16.65
CA THR A 116 -4.82 3.54 16.31
C THR A 116 -3.92 3.91 17.48
N ALA A 117 -3.10 2.95 17.94
CA ALA A 117 -2.12 3.18 19.00
C ALA A 117 -1.18 4.34 18.64
N GLU A 118 -0.76 5.12 19.64
CA GLU A 118 0.09 6.31 19.46
C GLU A 118 1.34 6.02 18.62
N GLY A 119 2.01 4.90 18.85
CA GLY A 119 3.21 4.50 18.10
C GLY A 119 2.99 4.22 16.60
N GLU A 120 1.76 3.95 16.17
CA GLU A 120 1.42 3.70 14.76
C GLU A 120 0.68 4.88 14.09
N ALA A 121 0.20 5.85 14.87
CA ALA A 121 -0.63 6.95 14.39
C ALA A 121 0.06 7.78 13.29
N ASP A 122 1.38 7.98 13.40
CA ASP A 122 2.15 8.81 12.46
C ASP A 122 2.75 8.02 11.29
N GLY A 123 3.01 6.72 11.48
CA GLY A 123 3.73 5.90 10.51
C GLY A 123 2.90 5.53 9.27
N SER A 124 1.59 5.39 9.44
CA SER A 124 0.70 4.85 8.39
C SER A 124 0.61 5.75 7.15
N ILE A 125 0.74 7.08 7.30
CA ILE A 125 0.53 8.01 6.19
C ILE A 125 1.59 7.89 5.08
N TRP A 126 2.82 7.51 5.44
CA TRP A 126 3.93 7.44 4.49
C TRP A 126 3.92 6.17 3.65
N GLN A 127 3.31 5.10 4.14
CA GLN A 127 3.27 3.79 3.48
C GLN A 127 2.76 3.83 2.02
N PRO A 128 1.62 4.48 1.69
CA PRO A 128 1.17 4.56 0.30
C PRO A 128 2.15 5.34 -0.60
N TRP A 129 2.87 6.33 -0.06
CA TRP A 129 3.84 7.11 -0.83
C TRP A 129 5.12 6.33 -1.10
N THR A 130 5.63 5.59 -0.11
CA THR A 130 6.83 4.76 -0.29
C THR A 130 6.57 3.65 -1.32
N VAL A 131 5.41 3.00 -1.26
CA VAL A 131 4.98 2.01 -2.26
C VAL A 131 4.90 2.64 -3.65
N ALA A 132 4.26 3.80 -3.79
CA ALA A 132 4.15 4.49 -5.08
C ALA A 132 5.54 4.82 -5.67
N VAL A 133 6.46 5.35 -4.87
CA VAL A 133 7.84 5.66 -5.30
C VAL A 133 8.56 4.41 -5.77
N VAL A 134 8.52 3.32 -5.00
CA VAL A 134 9.16 2.05 -5.38
C VAL A 134 8.59 1.52 -6.70
N LEU A 135 7.27 1.55 -6.87
CA LEU A 135 6.62 1.08 -8.10
C LEU A 135 7.00 1.94 -9.31
N ILE A 136 7.10 3.27 -9.15
CA ILE A 136 7.57 4.18 -10.20
C ILE A 136 9.01 3.87 -10.58
N LEU A 137 9.90 3.63 -9.60
CA LEU A 137 11.29 3.25 -9.86
C LEU A 137 11.38 1.92 -10.63
N VAL A 138 10.57 0.92 -10.25
CA VAL A 138 10.50 -0.37 -10.97
C VAL A 138 9.98 -0.17 -12.40
N LEU A 139 8.92 0.62 -12.59
CA LEU A 139 8.34 0.89 -13.90
C LEU A 139 9.34 1.60 -14.82
N THR A 140 10.00 2.64 -14.32
CA THR A 140 11.00 3.41 -15.08
C THR A 140 12.22 2.56 -15.43
N TRP A 141 12.70 1.73 -14.49
CA TRP A 141 13.76 0.75 -14.74
C TRP A 141 13.38 -0.24 -15.84
N GLN A 142 12.17 -0.81 -15.79
CA GLN A 142 11.70 -1.73 -16.82
C GLN A 142 11.62 -1.07 -18.21
N ILE A 143 11.12 0.16 -18.29
CA ILE A 143 11.08 0.92 -19.54
C ILE A 143 12.49 1.14 -20.07
N TRP A 144 13.44 1.52 -19.20
CA TRP A 144 14.82 1.81 -19.56
C TRP A 144 15.56 0.57 -20.09
N VAL A 145 15.53 -0.55 -19.35
CA VAL A 145 16.19 -1.81 -19.75
C VAL A 145 15.64 -2.36 -21.05
N ASN A 146 14.34 -2.17 -21.30
CA ASN A 146 13.68 -2.67 -22.50
C ASN A 146 13.69 -1.70 -23.68
N ARG A 147 14.35 -0.54 -23.57
CA ARG A 147 14.48 0.35 -24.73
C ARG A 147 15.21 -0.41 -25.85
N PRO A 148 14.62 -0.50 -27.06
CA PRO A 148 15.35 -1.06 -28.19
C PRO A 148 16.61 -0.23 -28.35
N ARG A 149 17.78 -0.88 -28.23
CA ARG A 149 19.05 -0.25 -28.58
C ARG A 149 18.89 0.11 -30.05
N ARG A 150 18.72 1.39 -30.34
CA ARG A 150 18.77 1.89 -31.72
C ARG A 150 20.20 1.66 -32.16
N THR A 151 20.47 0.50 -32.76
CA THR A 151 21.72 0.29 -33.49
C THR A 151 21.75 1.44 -34.48
N PRO A 152 22.76 2.34 -34.44
CA PRO A 152 22.86 3.36 -35.46
C PRO A 152 22.97 2.61 -36.77
N THR A 153 21.90 2.63 -37.56
CA THR A 153 21.89 2.13 -38.92
C THR A 153 22.80 3.08 -39.66
N GLY A 154 24.10 2.83 -39.58
CA GLY A 154 25.08 3.41 -40.44
C GLY A 154 24.62 3.06 -41.84
N GLN A 155 23.99 4.02 -42.51
CA GLN A 155 24.18 4.15 -43.93
C GLN A 155 25.68 4.34 -44.12
N ILE A 156 26.41 3.23 -44.17
CA ILE A 156 27.69 3.16 -44.82
C ILE A 156 27.34 3.39 -46.27
N GLY A 157 27.36 4.66 -46.67
CA GLY A 157 27.25 5.09 -48.04
C GLY A 157 28.26 4.29 -48.83
N ARG A 158 27.77 3.35 -49.65
CA ARG A 158 28.51 2.86 -50.79
C ARG A 158 28.68 4.06 -51.72
N HIS A 159 29.76 4.81 -51.54
CA HIS A 159 30.31 5.57 -52.64
C HIS A 159 30.88 4.55 -53.62
N ALA A 160 30.03 4.09 -54.54
CA ALA A 160 30.48 3.51 -55.78
C ALA A 160 31.18 4.64 -56.55
N HIS A 161 32.50 4.53 -56.71
CA HIS A 161 33.24 5.35 -57.67
C HIS A 161 33.03 4.74 -59.06
N PRO A 162 32.44 5.46 -60.02
CA PRO A 162 32.56 5.14 -61.44
C PRO A 162 33.76 5.89 -62.01
N GLY A 163 34.61 5.20 -62.76
CA GLY A 163 35.67 5.79 -63.59
C GLY A 163 37.05 5.29 -63.23
#